data_AF-A0A8U7N1T1-F1
#
_entry.id   AF-A0A8U7N1T1-F1
#
_cell.length_a   1.000
_cell.length_b   1.000
_cell.length_c   1.000
_cell.angle_alpha   90.00
_cell.angle_beta   90.00
_cell.angle_gamma   90.00
#
_symmetry.space_group_name_H-M   'P 1'
#
loop_
_entity.id
_entity.type
_entity.pdbx_description
1 polymer ?
#
loop_
_entity_poly.entity_id
_entity_poly.type
_entity_poly.pdbx_seq_one_letter_code
_entity_poly.pdbx_strand_id
1 'polypeptide(L)'
;MEGLIPGRGVTTSAWHLQPRLCQWRVCHQLLCPFLVYSKAAWWEAASKTKCIHVMVGNLSIPAPLLPSAPALNLLLLWGCLLFLSACSSLIPQDFYSDSPGGFEINLDHRKLKTPQAKLFTVPSEALAIAVATEWDSQKDTIKFYTMHLTTLCNTALDNPTQRNKTQLIRAAVKFLETDTVCYRVEEPPALAELQKNEWDPVVSWAEKRYNVTIGSSTSILGPSIPASTKETFVSHLASYNMWALQGIEFVITQLKSLILSMSLIDRHITVEKAVLLSRLEEEYQIRRWGNVEWAHDYDLCELRARTAAGTLFVHLCSESSTVKHKLLQD
;
A
#
# COMPACT_ATOMS: atom_id res chain seq x y z
N MET A 1 -27.32 1.29 4.40
CA MET A 1 -27.84 2.55 3.82
C MET A 1 -27.14 2.72 2.48
N GLU A 2 -27.77 2.22 1.42
CA GLU A 2 -27.26 2.33 0.05
C GLU A 2 -27.49 3.77 -0.44
N GLY A 3 -26.40 4.51 -0.65
CA GLY A 3 -26.46 5.82 -1.28
C GLY A 3 -26.48 5.63 -2.79
N LEU A 4 -27.65 5.81 -3.41
CA LEU A 4 -27.78 5.93 -4.86
C LEU A 4 -26.98 7.14 -5.34
N ILE A 5 -26.17 6.94 -6.37
CA ILE A 5 -25.45 8.01 -7.08
C ILE A 5 -26.52 8.94 -7.69
N PRO A 6 -26.50 10.26 -7.41
CA PRO A 6 -27.46 11.18 -8.01
C PRO A 6 -27.15 11.35 -9.51
N GLY A 7 -28.04 10.79 -10.34
CA GLY A 7 -28.38 11.22 -11.70
C GLY A 7 -27.24 11.58 -12.67
N ARG A 8 -26.74 10.59 -13.42
CA ARG A 8 -26.03 10.85 -14.68
C ARG A 8 -27.02 11.36 -15.72
N GLY A 9 -26.94 12.65 -16.07
CA GLY A 9 -27.55 13.18 -17.30
C GLY A 9 -26.80 12.62 -18.50
N VAL A 10 -27.38 11.63 -19.17
CA VAL A 10 -26.86 11.06 -20.41
C VAL A 10 -27.00 12.09 -21.52
N THR A 11 -25.88 12.65 -21.99
CA THR A 11 -25.80 13.21 -23.35
C THR A 11 -25.24 12.11 -24.25
N THR A 12 -26.12 11.52 -25.04
CA THR A 12 -25.81 10.56 -26.09
C THR A 12 -25.00 11.25 -27.20
N SER A 13 -23.76 10.85 -27.39
CA SER A 13 -23.16 10.84 -28.72
C SER A 13 -22.79 9.39 -29.05
N ALA A 14 -23.51 8.87 -30.04
CA ALA A 14 -23.44 7.48 -30.46
C ALA A 14 -22.12 7.20 -31.20
N TRP A 15 -21.34 6.26 -30.67
CA TRP A 15 -20.40 5.48 -31.48
C TRP A 15 -20.70 4.00 -31.23
N HIS A 16 -21.33 3.39 -32.23
CA HIS A 16 -21.56 1.95 -32.31
C HIS A 16 -20.23 1.20 -32.37
N LEU A 17 -20.02 0.21 -31.50
CA LEU A 17 -19.29 -1.02 -31.82
C LEU A 17 -19.74 -2.16 -30.89
N GLN A 18 -20.18 -3.25 -31.51
CA GLN A 18 -20.72 -4.47 -30.90
C GLN A 18 -19.65 -5.30 -30.15
N PRO A 19 -20.09 -6.21 -29.25
CA PRO A 19 -19.21 -6.98 -28.35
C PRO A 19 -18.72 -8.27 -29.01
N ARG A 20 -17.45 -8.64 -28.76
CA ARG A 20 -16.97 -10.02 -28.93
C ARG A 20 -16.42 -10.54 -27.61
N LEU A 21 -17.16 -11.47 -27.02
CA LEU A 21 -16.69 -12.48 -26.08
C LEU A 21 -15.54 -13.28 -26.71
N CYS A 22 -14.48 -13.58 -25.96
CA CYS A 22 -13.67 -14.78 -26.18
C CYS A 22 -12.91 -15.19 -24.91
N GLN A 23 -13.04 -16.48 -24.61
CA GLN A 23 -12.57 -17.19 -23.42
C GLN A 23 -11.05 -17.26 -23.29
N TRP A 24 -10.56 -17.15 -22.05
CA TRP A 24 -9.21 -17.54 -21.66
C TRP A 24 -9.16 -19.04 -21.34
N ARG A 25 -8.59 -19.84 -22.23
CA ARG A 25 -8.08 -21.17 -21.89
C ARG A 25 -6.81 -21.46 -22.71
N VAL A 26 -5.76 -21.84 -21.98
CA VAL A 26 -4.59 -22.64 -22.41
C VAL A 26 -3.59 -21.95 -23.34
N CYS A 27 -2.38 -21.65 -22.84
CA CYS A 27 -1.18 -22.41 -23.26
C CYS A 27 0.06 -22.01 -22.44
N HIS A 28 0.52 -22.98 -21.64
CA HIS A 28 1.87 -23.08 -21.10
C HIS A 28 2.80 -23.61 -22.22
N GLN A 29 4.11 -23.36 -22.10
CA GLN A 29 5.23 -23.84 -22.94
C GLN A 29 5.45 -23.13 -24.28
N LEU A 30 6.54 -22.35 -24.36
CA LEU A 30 7.73 -22.68 -25.17
C LEU A 30 8.81 -21.55 -25.09
N LEU A 31 10.01 -21.93 -24.65
CA LEU A 31 11.33 -21.44 -25.07
C LEU A 31 11.89 -20.08 -24.53
N CYS A 32 12.63 -20.17 -23.42
CA CYS A 32 14.03 -19.67 -23.34
C CYS A 32 14.89 -20.46 -24.36
N PRO A 33 15.89 -19.89 -25.08
CA PRO A 33 16.99 -19.11 -24.50
C PRO A 33 17.64 -18.03 -25.42
N PHE A 34 17.92 -16.81 -24.95
CA PHE A 34 19.00 -15.96 -25.49
C PHE A 34 19.39 -14.90 -24.46
N LEU A 35 20.30 -15.28 -23.56
CA LEU A 35 20.76 -14.45 -22.45
C LEU A 35 22.28 -14.51 -22.35
N VAL A 36 22.99 -14.12 -23.42
CA VAL A 36 24.42 -13.83 -23.38
C VAL A 36 24.71 -12.78 -24.44
N TYR A 37 24.69 -11.50 -24.07
CA TYR A 37 25.63 -10.45 -24.51
C TYR A 37 25.14 -9.09 -23.99
N SER A 38 26.06 -8.32 -23.39
CA SER A 38 25.88 -6.99 -22.78
C SER A 38 25.38 -6.94 -21.33
N LYS A 39 26.19 -7.53 -20.42
CA LYS A 39 26.04 -7.38 -18.95
C LYS A 39 26.77 -6.15 -18.38
N ALA A 40 27.39 -5.31 -19.22
CA ALA A 40 28.22 -4.19 -18.78
C ALA A 40 27.61 -2.79 -19.05
N ALA A 41 26.70 -2.65 -20.02
CA ALA A 41 26.08 -1.35 -20.33
C ALA A 41 24.78 -1.06 -19.55
N TRP A 42 24.26 -2.06 -18.84
CA TRP A 42 22.98 -1.97 -18.10
C TRP A 42 23.13 -1.51 -16.64
N TRP A 43 24.32 -1.60 -16.06
CA TRP A 43 24.49 -1.38 -14.61
C TRP A 43 24.59 0.11 -14.23
N GLU A 44 24.95 0.97 -15.17
CA GLU A 44 25.12 2.41 -14.92
C GLU A 44 23.84 3.23 -15.18
N ALA A 45 22.86 2.66 -15.89
CA ALA A 45 21.54 3.27 -16.11
C ALA A 45 20.47 2.82 -15.10
N ALA A 46 20.66 1.67 -14.43
CA ALA A 46 19.69 1.11 -13.49
C ALA A 46 19.74 1.73 -12.08
N SER A 47 20.77 2.52 -11.74
CA SER A 47 20.89 3.12 -10.39
C SER A 47 20.04 4.38 -10.18
N LYS A 48 19.49 4.99 -11.25
CA LYS A 48 18.76 6.27 -11.18
C LYS A 48 17.26 6.19 -11.42
N THR A 49 16.70 5.02 -11.71
CA THR A 49 15.27 4.89 -12.03
C THR A 49 14.65 3.76 -11.21
N LYS A 50 14.10 4.12 -10.04
CA LYS A 50 13.20 3.26 -9.29
C LYS A 50 11.85 3.21 -10.00
N CYS A 51 11.67 2.28 -10.93
CA CYS A 51 10.35 1.78 -11.31
C CYS A 51 10.47 0.28 -11.58
N ILE A 52 9.77 -0.49 -10.77
CA ILE A 52 9.68 -1.96 -10.82
C ILE A 52 8.80 -2.35 -12.01
N HIS A 53 9.28 -3.35 -12.77
CA HIS A 53 8.65 -4.02 -13.90
C HIS A 53 7.21 -4.52 -13.65
N VAL A 54 6.34 -4.51 -14.68
CA VAL A 54 5.50 -5.65 -15.18
C VAL A 54 4.84 -5.26 -16.54
N MET A 55 5.41 -5.77 -17.64
CA MET A 55 4.83 -6.62 -18.72
C MET A 55 4.06 -5.95 -19.86
N VAL A 56 4.67 -5.92 -21.07
CA VAL A 56 4.58 -6.89 -22.18
C VAL A 56 3.30 -6.74 -23.01
N GLY A 57 3.43 -6.06 -24.15
CA GLY A 57 2.45 -6.03 -25.24
C GLY A 57 3.19 -6.15 -26.56
N ASN A 58 2.84 -7.18 -27.34
CA ASN A 58 3.42 -7.51 -28.64
C ASN A 58 3.27 -6.35 -29.63
N LEU A 59 4.38 -5.83 -30.14
CA LEU A 59 4.39 -5.01 -31.36
C LEU A 59 5.30 -5.69 -32.39
N SER A 60 4.70 -6.44 -33.30
CA SER A 60 5.37 -6.98 -34.49
C SER A 60 5.56 -5.83 -35.48
N ILE A 61 6.79 -5.31 -35.61
CA ILE A 61 7.13 -4.35 -36.67
C ILE A 61 7.70 -5.15 -37.85
N PRO A 62 7.16 -5.04 -39.07
CA PRO A 62 7.80 -5.62 -40.24
C PRO A 62 9.04 -4.79 -40.60
N ALA A 63 10.20 -5.45 -40.74
CA ALA A 63 11.38 -4.86 -41.36
C ALA A 63 11.08 -4.65 -42.86
N PRO A 64 11.31 -3.44 -43.41
CA PRO A 64 12.65 -3.12 -43.87
C PRO A 64 13.07 -1.65 -43.66
N LEU A 65 14.39 -1.41 -43.64
CA LEU A 65 15.11 -0.13 -43.60
C LEU A 65 15.25 0.52 -42.20
N LEU A 66 16.24 0.03 -41.43
CA LEU A 66 16.81 0.72 -40.27
C LEU A 66 17.68 1.91 -40.72
N PRO A 67 17.41 3.16 -40.30
CA PRO A 67 18.41 4.22 -40.30
C PRO A 67 19.35 4.09 -39.09
N SER A 68 20.54 4.67 -39.19
CA SER A 68 21.66 4.52 -38.25
C SER A 68 21.34 4.90 -36.79
N ALA A 69 22.11 4.30 -35.88
CA ALA A 69 21.94 4.28 -34.41
C ALA A 69 21.65 5.61 -33.66
N PRO A 70 22.05 6.82 -34.09
CA PRO A 70 21.68 8.02 -33.33
C PRO A 70 20.19 8.40 -33.42
N ALA A 71 19.46 7.95 -34.46
CA ALA A 71 18.04 8.29 -34.63
C ALA A 71 17.10 7.47 -33.71
N LEU A 72 17.48 6.23 -33.37
CA LEU A 72 16.68 5.36 -32.49
C LEU A 72 16.65 5.88 -31.04
N ASN A 73 17.73 6.48 -30.56
CA ASN A 73 17.81 7.01 -29.20
C ASN A 73 16.90 8.23 -29.00
N LEU A 74 16.80 9.11 -30.01
CA LEU A 74 15.87 10.24 -29.96
C LEU A 74 14.40 9.79 -30.03
N LEU A 75 14.08 8.78 -30.83
CA LEU A 75 12.73 8.22 -30.92
C LEU A 75 12.31 7.47 -29.66
N LEU A 76 13.23 6.77 -28.99
CA LEU A 76 12.98 6.14 -27.69
C LEU A 76 12.84 7.18 -26.56
N LEU A 77 13.64 8.25 -26.59
CA LEU A 77 13.51 9.36 -25.63
C LEU A 77 12.22 10.15 -25.86
N TRP A 78 11.83 10.42 -27.10
CA TRP A 78 10.55 11.04 -27.45
C TRP A 78 9.38 10.12 -27.14
N GLY A 79 9.51 8.81 -27.38
CA GLY A 79 8.54 7.80 -26.98
C GLY A 79 8.34 7.77 -25.48
N CYS A 80 9.41 7.75 -24.68
CA CYS A 80 9.34 7.84 -23.22
C CYS A 80 8.78 9.18 -22.72
N LEU A 81 9.12 10.31 -23.35
CA LEU A 81 8.59 11.64 -23.00
C LEU A 81 7.11 11.78 -23.35
N LEU A 82 6.67 11.24 -24.49
CA LEU A 82 5.25 11.18 -24.87
C LEU A 82 4.48 10.20 -23.98
N PHE A 83 5.08 9.09 -23.56
CA PHE A 83 4.46 8.16 -22.61
C PHE A 83 4.35 8.76 -21.20
N LEU A 84 5.38 9.49 -20.73
CA LEU A 84 5.35 10.23 -19.46
C LEU A 84 4.35 11.39 -19.49
N SER A 85 4.27 12.11 -20.62
CA SER A 85 3.27 13.15 -20.85
C SER A 85 1.85 12.57 -20.92
N ALA A 86 1.67 11.42 -21.58
CA ALA A 86 0.38 10.74 -21.68
C ALA A 86 -0.07 10.11 -20.35
N CYS A 87 0.87 9.61 -19.53
CA CYS A 87 0.59 9.16 -18.18
C CYS A 87 0.21 10.31 -17.25
N SER A 88 0.83 11.49 -17.41
CA SER A 88 0.43 12.70 -16.66
C SER A 88 -0.97 13.20 -17.04
N SER A 89 -1.45 12.92 -18.25
CA SER A 89 -2.79 13.28 -18.70
C SER A 89 -3.89 12.25 -18.36
N LEU A 90 -3.55 11.15 -17.68
CA LEU A 90 -4.53 10.14 -17.25
C LEU A 90 -5.13 10.40 -15.86
N ILE A 91 -4.71 11.46 -15.17
CA ILE A 91 -5.35 11.95 -13.95
C ILE A 91 -6.12 13.21 -14.36
N PRO A 92 -7.46 13.22 -14.31
CA PRO A 92 -8.21 14.44 -14.56
C PRO A 92 -7.73 15.51 -13.58
N GLN A 93 -7.17 16.62 -14.09
CA GLN A 93 -6.75 17.77 -13.28
C GLN A 93 -7.93 18.45 -12.55
N ASP A 94 -9.16 18.00 -12.79
CA ASP A 94 -10.39 18.50 -12.18
C ASP A 94 -10.68 17.91 -10.78
N PHE A 95 -9.87 16.97 -10.31
CA PHE A 95 -10.17 16.19 -9.10
C PHE A 95 -9.61 16.75 -7.78
N TYR A 96 -8.66 17.70 -7.81
CA TYR A 96 -8.17 18.31 -6.57
C TYR A 96 -7.78 19.78 -6.72
N SER A 97 -7.91 20.54 -5.64
CA SER A 97 -7.51 21.96 -5.59
C SER A 97 -6.58 22.22 -4.41
N ASP A 98 -5.57 23.06 -4.64
CA ASP A 98 -4.64 23.54 -3.61
C ASP A 98 -5.34 24.60 -2.74
N SER A 99 -5.46 24.31 -1.44
CA SER A 99 -5.99 25.23 -0.44
C SER A 99 -4.91 25.51 0.61
N PRO A 100 -4.89 26.69 1.27
CA PRO A 100 -3.84 27.08 2.24
C PRO A 100 -3.64 26.15 3.44
N GLY A 101 -4.50 25.13 3.60
CA GLY A 101 -4.45 24.13 4.68
C GLY A 101 -4.45 22.67 4.20
N GLY A 102 -4.28 22.39 2.90
CA GLY A 102 -4.23 21.04 2.34
C GLY A 102 -4.88 20.91 0.95
N PHE A 103 -4.86 19.70 0.40
CA PHE A 103 -5.47 19.38 -0.88
C PHE A 103 -6.93 18.94 -0.68
N GLU A 104 -7.84 19.53 -1.44
CA GLU A 104 -9.26 19.18 -1.45
C GLU A 104 -9.56 18.23 -2.61
N ILE A 105 -10.52 17.32 -2.45
CA ILE A 105 -10.94 16.40 -3.52
C ILE A 105 -12.31 16.83 -4.05
N ASN A 106 -12.43 16.93 -5.38
CA ASN A 106 -13.63 17.35 -6.08
C ASN A 106 -14.18 16.19 -6.93
N LEU A 107 -15.48 15.92 -6.82
CA LEU A 107 -16.23 14.99 -7.65
C LEU A 107 -17.23 15.80 -8.48
N ASP A 108 -17.11 15.82 -9.81
CA ASP A 108 -17.99 16.58 -10.71
C ASP A 108 -18.18 18.04 -10.25
N HIS A 109 -17.07 18.71 -9.92
CA HIS A 109 -17.02 20.09 -9.39
C HIS A 109 -17.67 20.30 -8.00
N ARG A 110 -18.05 19.22 -7.29
CA ARG A 110 -18.52 19.27 -5.90
C ARG A 110 -17.42 18.83 -4.95
N LYS A 111 -17.19 19.62 -3.90
CA LYS A 111 -16.24 19.29 -2.84
C LYS A 111 -16.70 18.05 -2.07
N LEU A 112 -15.81 17.07 -1.94
CA LEU A 112 -16.04 15.90 -1.12
C LEU A 112 -16.14 16.30 0.37
N LYS A 113 -17.05 15.62 1.09
CA LYS A 113 -17.27 15.85 2.52
C LYS A 113 -17.12 14.56 3.29
N THR A 114 -16.67 14.67 4.54
CA THR A 114 -16.65 13.56 5.48
C THR A 114 -18.07 13.22 5.95
N PRO A 115 -18.30 12.04 6.57
CA PRO A 115 -19.58 11.70 7.19
C PRO A 115 -20.10 12.74 8.20
N GLN A 116 -19.21 13.47 8.88
CA GLN A 116 -19.58 14.60 9.76
C GLN A 116 -19.78 15.94 9.02
N ALA A 117 -19.91 15.91 7.70
CA ALA A 117 -20.08 17.06 6.81
C ALA A 117 -18.93 18.08 6.84
N LYS A 118 -17.74 17.70 7.34
CA LYS A 118 -16.52 18.51 7.22
C LYS A 118 -15.98 18.42 5.79
N LEU A 119 -15.23 19.43 5.37
CA LEU A 119 -14.53 19.38 4.09
C LEU A 119 -13.45 18.30 4.12
N PHE A 120 -13.40 17.48 3.07
CA PHE A 120 -12.40 16.43 2.94
C PHE A 120 -11.08 17.04 2.46
N THR A 121 -10.21 17.40 3.40
CA THR A 121 -8.88 17.95 3.14
C THR A 121 -7.80 16.93 3.52
N VAL A 122 -6.79 16.78 2.68
CA VAL A 122 -5.66 15.87 2.93
C VAL A 122 -4.33 16.63 2.92
N PRO A 123 -3.33 16.19 3.72
CA PRO A 123 -2.08 16.93 3.88
C PRO A 123 -1.10 16.80 2.69
N SER A 124 -1.28 15.81 1.81
CA SER A 124 -0.33 15.45 0.75
C SER A 124 -1.04 15.30 -0.60
N GLU A 125 -0.42 15.81 -1.66
CA GLU A 125 -0.92 15.71 -3.03
C GLU A 125 -1.02 14.24 -3.47
N ALA A 126 -0.01 13.45 -3.16
CA ALA A 126 0.02 12.04 -3.50
C ALA A 126 -1.11 11.25 -2.80
N LEU A 127 -1.47 11.65 -1.57
CA LEU A 127 -2.65 11.11 -0.89
C LEU A 127 -3.96 11.55 -1.57
N ALA A 128 -4.06 12.80 -2.02
CA ALA A 128 -5.23 13.29 -2.75
C ALA A 128 -5.46 12.50 -4.04
N ILE A 129 -4.40 12.27 -4.83
CA ILE A 129 -4.45 11.48 -6.06
C ILE A 129 -4.85 10.03 -5.77
N ALA A 130 -4.30 9.42 -4.73
CA ALA A 130 -4.64 8.05 -4.35
C ALA A 130 -6.11 7.90 -3.97
N VAL A 131 -6.65 8.84 -3.19
CA VAL A 131 -8.08 8.86 -2.84
C VAL A 131 -8.94 9.16 -4.07
N ALA A 132 -8.55 10.11 -4.92
CA ALA A 132 -9.27 10.39 -6.17
C ALA A 132 -9.37 9.14 -7.07
N THR A 133 -8.27 8.38 -7.18
CA THR A 133 -8.23 7.11 -7.92
C THR A 133 -9.18 6.06 -7.31
N GLU A 134 -9.24 6.00 -5.98
CA GLU A 134 -10.16 5.12 -5.26
C GLU A 134 -11.63 5.45 -5.56
N TRP A 135 -11.97 6.74 -5.66
CA TRP A 135 -13.30 7.21 -6.07
C TRP A 135 -13.60 6.95 -7.54
N ASP A 136 -12.66 7.20 -8.45
CA ASP A 136 -12.82 6.94 -9.89
C ASP A 136 -13.03 5.45 -10.20
N SER A 137 -12.42 4.57 -9.39
CA SER A 137 -12.62 3.12 -9.51
C SER A 137 -14.06 2.66 -9.24
N GLN A 138 -14.88 3.49 -8.58
CA GLN A 138 -16.28 3.19 -8.28
C GLN A 138 -17.16 3.50 -9.49
N LYS A 139 -17.70 2.45 -10.13
CA LYS A 139 -18.52 2.59 -11.35
C LYS A 139 -20.00 2.80 -11.05
N ASP A 140 -20.75 1.71 -10.93
CA ASP A 140 -22.21 1.74 -10.86
C ASP A 140 -22.74 1.93 -9.43
N THR A 141 -21.99 1.47 -8.43
CA THR A 141 -22.37 1.53 -7.02
C THR A 141 -21.14 1.76 -6.18
N ILE A 142 -21.25 2.70 -5.22
CA ILE A 142 -20.17 3.02 -4.29
C ILE A 142 -20.04 1.90 -3.27
N LYS A 143 -18.89 1.22 -3.28
CA LYS A 143 -18.57 0.12 -2.37
C LYS A 143 -17.59 0.57 -1.30
N PHE A 144 -18.10 1.14 -0.21
CA PHE A 144 -17.28 1.68 0.89
C PHE A 144 -16.25 0.70 1.45
N TYR A 145 -16.57 -0.60 1.47
CA TYR A 145 -15.66 -1.64 1.96
C TYR A 145 -14.40 -1.82 1.09
N THR A 146 -14.42 -1.35 -0.17
CA THR A 146 -13.24 -1.32 -1.04
C THR A 146 -12.45 -0.01 -0.93
N MET A 147 -12.97 0.98 -0.18
CA MET A 147 -12.43 2.33 -0.11
C MET A 147 -11.67 2.58 1.20
N HIS A 148 -10.58 1.85 1.39
CA HIS A 148 -9.78 1.88 2.60
C HIS A 148 -9.08 3.24 2.84
N LEU A 149 -8.56 3.89 1.79
CA LEU A 149 -7.86 5.17 1.95
C LEU A 149 -8.83 6.29 2.34
N THR A 150 -9.99 6.35 1.67
CA THR A 150 -11.07 7.28 2.02
C THR A 150 -11.54 7.07 3.45
N THR A 151 -11.67 5.82 3.89
CA THR A 151 -12.08 5.49 5.27
C THR A 151 -11.03 5.94 6.30
N LEU A 152 -9.74 5.75 6.01
CA LEU A 152 -8.65 6.23 6.86
C LEU A 152 -8.61 7.76 6.94
N CYS A 153 -8.74 8.46 5.81
CA CYS A 153 -8.82 9.91 5.77
C CYS A 153 -10.03 10.44 6.56
N ASN A 154 -11.21 9.84 6.39
CA ASN A 154 -12.40 10.18 7.15
C ASN A 154 -12.15 10.02 8.66
N THR A 155 -11.51 8.92 9.07
CA THR A 155 -11.18 8.65 10.48
C THR A 155 -10.21 9.69 11.03
N ALA A 156 -9.20 10.08 10.24
CA ALA A 156 -8.22 11.08 10.63
C ALA A 156 -8.83 12.49 10.77
N LEU A 157 -9.77 12.87 9.89
CA LEU A 157 -10.44 14.18 9.89
C LEU A 157 -11.54 14.29 10.95
N ASP A 158 -12.36 13.25 11.06
CA ASP A 158 -13.51 13.26 11.97
C ASP A 158 -13.09 12.95 13.40
N ASN A 159 -11.98 12.21 13.60
CA ASN A 159 -11.48 11.70 14.87
C ASN A 159 -12.63 11.34 15.82
N PRO A 160 -13.45 10.34 15.48
CA PRO A 160 -14.67 10.02 16.24
C PRO A 160 -14.36 9.65 17.70
N THR A 161 -13.18 9.07 17.95
CA THR A 161 -12.72 8.69 19.28
C THR A 161 -12.14 9.86 20.09
N GLN A 162 -11.98 11.05 19.48
CA GLN A 162 -11.37 12.24 20.07
C GLN A 162 -10.04 11.96 20.77
N ARG A 163 -9.25 11.03 20.22
CA ARG A 163 -7.99 10.60 20.81
C ARG A 163 -6.89 11.59 20.45
N ASN A 164 -6.06 11.90 21.45
CA ASN A 164 -4.86 12.69 21.27
C ASN A 164 -3.69 11.81 20.81
N LYS A 165 -2.67 12.45 20.22
CA LYS A 165 -1.43 11.78 19.77
C LYS A 165 -0.83 10.82 20.82
N THR A 166 -0.73 11.25 22.07
CA THR A 166 -0.19 10.43 23.17
C THR A 166 -1.04 9.19 23.46
N GLN A 167 -2.37 9.29 23.31
CA GLN A 167 -3.27 8.15 23.52
C GLN A 167 -3.14 7.11 22.40
N LEU A 168 -2.97 7.56 21.15
CA LEU A 168 -2.69 6.66 20.02
C LEU A 168 -1.37 5.92 20.22
N ILE A 169 -0.32 6.63 20.62
CA ILE A 169 0.99 6.02 20.88
C ILE A 169 0.89 4.98 22.00
N ARG A 170 0.19 5.31 23.10
CA ARG A 170 -0.01 4.37 24.21
C ARG A 170 -0.79 3.13 23.77
N ALA A 171 -1.81 3.30 22.93
CA ALA A 171 -2.57 2.18 22.38
C ALA A 171 -1.69 1.28 21.51
N ALA A 172 -0.88 1.86 20.62
CA ALA A 172 0.06 1.12 19.78
C ALA A 172 1.11 0.36 20.60
N VAL A 173 1.68 0.97 21.64
CA VAL A 173 2.69 0.32 22.51
C VAL A 173 2.06 -0.78 23.37
N LYS A 174 0.79 -0.66 23.74
CA LYS A 174 0.08 -1.74 24.46
C LYS A 174 0.02 -3.04 23.64
N PHE A 175 -0.07 -2.96 22.32
CA PHE A 175 -0.03 -4.15 21.45
C PHE A 175 1.27 -4.93 21.56
N LEU A 176 2.38 -4.30 21.97
CA LEU A 176 3.65 -4.98 22.14
C LEU A 176 3.57 -6.09 23.20
N GLU A 177 2.75 -5.90 24.25
CA GLU A 177 2.52 -6.91 25.30
C GLU A 177 1.72 -8.12 24.80
N THR A 178 0.90 -7.92 23.77
CA THR A 178 0.01 -8.93 23.17
C THR A 178 0.39 -9.23 21.72
N ASP A 179 1.65 -9.01 21.35
CA ASP A 179 2.11 -9.11 19.97
C ASP A 179 2.17 -10.57 19.54
N THR A 180 1.50 -10.93 18.44
CA THR A 180 1.45 -12.32 17.94
C THR A 180 2.82 -12.96 17.78
N VAL A 181 3.85 -12.19 17.42
CA VAL A 181 5.21 -12.72 17.17
C VAL A 181 5.90 -13.16 18.47
N CYS A 182 5.48 -12.63 19.61
CA CYS A 182 6.10 -12.89 20.91
C CYS A 182 5.49 -14.08 21.66
N TYR A 183 4.29 -14.53 21.28
CA TYR A 183 3.64 -15.71 21.84
C TYR A 183 3.99 -16.91 20.96
N ARG A 184 4.75 -17.85 21.52
CA ARG A 184 5.22 -19.05 20.80
C ARG A 184 4.54 -20.30 21.33
N VAL A 185 4.44 -21.31 20.48
CA VAL A 185 3.95 -22.63 20.89
C VAL A 185 5.10 -23.64 20.93
N GLU A 186 5.00 -24.61 21.84
CA GLU A 186 5.96 -25.71 21.95
C GLU A 186 5.50 -26.95 21.15
N GLU A 187 4.19 -27.12 21.00
CA GLU A 187 3.60 -28.25 20.27
C GLU A 187 2.60 -27.76 19.20
N PRO A 188 2.58 -28.40 18.01
CA PRO A 188 3.47 -29.47 17.55
C PRO A 188 4.88 -28.96 17.19
N PRO A 189 5.94 -29.80 17.31
CA PRO A 189 7.33 -29.38 17.05
C PRO A 189 7.55 -28.74 15.67
N ALA A 190 6.86 -29.25 14.64
CA ALA A 190 6.94 -28.70 13.29
C ALA A 190 6.44 -27.24 13.21
N LEU A 191 5.42 -26.88 14.02
CA LEU A 191 4.94 -25.50 14.10
C LEU A 191 5.90 -24.63 14.91
N ALA A 192 6.44 -25.15 16.02
CA ALA A 192 7.44 -24.45 16.82
C ALA A 192 8.70 -24.10 16.00
N GLU A 193 9.19 -25.04 15.19
CA GLU A 193 10.31 -24.82 14.26
C GLU A 193 9.95 -23.80 13.18
N LEU A 194 8.74 -23.87 12.61
CA LEU A 194 8.28 -22.92 11.61
C LEU A 194 8.20 -21.49 12.16
N GLN A 195 7.61 -21.33 13.36
CA GLN A 195 7.58 -20.05 14.07
C GLN A 195 8.98 -19.51 14.30
N LYS A 196 9.89 -20.35 14.79
CA LYS A 196 11.29 -19.97 15.00
C LYS A 196 11.96 -19.48 13.71
N ASN A 197 11.83 -20.24 12.62
CA ASN A 197 12.49 -19.93 11.36
C ASN A 197 11.98 -18.63 10.71
N GLU A 198 10.69 -18.34 10.83
CA GLU A 198 10.07 -17.19 10.15
C GLU A 198 9.98 -15.93 11.02
N TRP A 199 9.74 -16.08 12.33
CA TRP A 199 9.56 -14.94 13.24
C TRP A 199 10.86 -14.44 13.86
N ASP A 200 11.83 -15.31 14.19
CA ASP A 200 13.09 -14.89 14.81
C ASP A 200 13.86 -13.86 13.96
N PRO A 201 13.96 -14.01 12.61
CA PRO A 201 14.65 -13.01 11.78
C PRO A 201 14.04 -11.61 11.89
N VAL A 202 12.71 -11.52 12.02
CA VAL A 202 12.00 -10.24 12.13
C VAL A 202 12.20 -9.63 13.52
N VAL A 203 12.13 -10.45 14.57
CA VAL A 203 12.40 -10.00 15.95
C VAL A 203 13.85 -9.51 16.06
N SER A 204 14.83 -10.30 15.60
CA SER A 204 16.24 -9.91 15.62
C SER A 204 16.51 -8.64 14.81
N TRP A 205 15.82 -8.45 13.69
CA TRP A 205 15.91 -7.19 12.94
C TRP A 205 15.39 -6.01 13.78
N ALA A 206 14.23 -6.16 14.43
CA ALA A 206 13.63 -5.10 15.23
C ALA A 206 14.49 -4.75 16.45
N GLU A 207 15.02 -5.75 17.14
CA GLU A 207 15.97 -5.59 18.25
C GLU A 207 17.21 -4.79 17.80
N LYS A 208 17.79 -5.13 16.66
CA LYS A 208 18.96 -4.43 16.11
C LYS A 208 18.62 -3.00 15.64
N ARG A 209 17.48 -2.81 15.00
CA ARG A 209 17.06 -1.53 14.40
C ARG A 209 16.69 -0.49 15.45
N TYR A 210 16.02 -0.90 16.51
CA TYR A 210 15.58 -0.03 17.60
C TYR A 210 16.48 -0.10 18.84
N ASN A 211 17.49 -0.99 18.82
CA ASN A 211 18.40 -1.24 19.94
C ASN A 211 17.64 -1.60 21.23
N VAL A 212 16.68 -2.52 21.09
CA VAL A 212 15.78 -2.99 22.15
C VAL A 212 15.89 -4.50 22.33
N THR A 213 15.37 -5.01 23.43
CA THR A 213 15.29 -6.45 23.69
C THR A 213 13.83 -6.87 23.73
N ILE A 214 13.46 -7.75 22.81
CA ILE A 214 12.10 -8.25 22.63
C ILE A 214 12.13 -9.73 23.02
N GLY A 215 11.61 -10.05 24.20
CA GLY A 215 11.48 -11.43 24.65
C GLY A 215 10.35 -12.16 23.93
N SER A 216 10.50 -13.47 23.77
CA SER A 216 9.42 -14.40 23.42
C SER A 216 9.01 -15.22 24.64
N SER A 217 7.75 -15.64 24.72
CA SER A 217 7.24 -16.50 25.78
C SER A 217 6.36 -17.61 25.21
N THR A 218 6.44 -18.79 25.81
CA THR A 218 5.53 -19.92 25.55
C THR A 218 4.39 -19.98 26.56
N SER A 219 4.43 -19.14 27.59
CA SER A 219 3.39 -19.08 28.63
C SER A 219 2.23 -18.18 28.20
N ILE A 220 1.03 -18.53 28.64
CA ILE A 220 -0.19 -17.72 28.48
C ILE A 220 -0.06 -16.33 29.15
N LEU A 221 0.84 -16.20 30.12
CA LEU A 221 1.12 -14.93 30.81
C LEU A 221 1.89 -13.93 29.93
N GLY A 222 2.42 -14.37 28.79
CA GLY A 222 3.15 -13.53 27.84
C GLY A 222 4.61 -13.26 28.21
N PRO A 223 5.34 -12.53 27.35
CA PRO A 223 6.73 -12.15 27.58
C PRO A 223 6.84 -10.96 28.55
N SER A 224 7.88 -10.97 29.39
CA SER A 224 8.25 -9.79 30.18
C SER A 224 9.05 -8.82 29.32
N ILE A 225 8.41 -7.74 28.88
CA ILE A 225 9.04 -6.74 28.02
C ILE A 225 9.60 -5.59 28.88
N PRO A 226 10.91 -5.28 28.80
CA PRO A 226 11.52 -4.21 29.58
C PRO A 226 10.84 -2.86 29.34
N ALA A 227 10.71 -2.05 30.41
CA ALA A 227 10.14 -0.71 30.30
C ALA A 227 10.93 0.19 29.33
N SER A 228 12.25 0.05 29.29
CA SER A 228 13.14 0.75 28.35
C SER A 228 12.80 0.49 26.88
N THR A 229 12.36 -0.72 26.56
CA THR A 229 11.91 -1.07 25.21
C THR A 229 10.63 -0.32 24.85
N LYS A 230 9.65 -0.28 25.77
CA LYS A 230 8.40 0.46 25.58
C LYS A 230 8.67 1.95 25.39
N GLU A 231 9.55 2.55 26.20
CA GLU A 231 9.93 3.97 26.10
C GLU A 231 10.60 4.30 24.76
N THR A 232 11.42 3.39 24.23
CA THR A 232 12.05 3.54 22.92
C THR A 232 11.00 3.57 21.81
N PHE A 233 10.01 2.66 21.84
CA PHE A 233 8.90 2.67 20.88
C PHE A 233 8.00 3.90 21.03
N VAL A 234 7.71 4.36 22.26
CA VAL A 234 6.97 5.61 22.49
C VAL A 234 7.69 6.79 21.83
N SER A 235 9.01 6.88 22.03
CA SER A 235 9.82 7.96 21.46
C SER A 235 9.87 7.91 19.93
N HIS A 236 9.99 6.70 19.35
CA HIS A 236 9.97 6.51 17.90
C HIS A 236 8.62 6.90 17.30
N LEU A 237 7.52 6.42 17.88
CA LEU A 237 6.16 6.75 17.44
C LEU A 237 5.82 8.24 17.62
N ALA A 238 6.39 8.89 18.65
CA ALA A 238 6.22 10.33 18.86
C ALA A 238 6.80 11.18 17.71
N SER A 239 7.72 10.66 16.91
CA SER A 239 8.26 11.39 15.74
C SER A 239 7.26 11.52 14.59
N TYR A 240 6.27 10.62 14.49
CA TYR A 240 5.29 10.62 13.40
C TYR A 240 4.20 11.69 13.59
N ASN A 241 3.62 12.13 12.48
CA ASN A 241 2.45 13.02 12.52
C ASN A 241 1.17 12.25 12.92
N MET A 242 0.11 12.99 13.25
CA MET A 242 -1.15 12.40 13.74
C MET A 242 -1.79 11.44 12.71
N TRP A 243 -1.72 11.79 11.42
CA TRP A 243 -2.27 10.99 10.33
C TRP A 243 -1.52 9.66 10.17
N ALA A 244 -0.19 9.72 10.12
CA ALA A 244 0.66 8.54 10.08
C ALA A 244 0.41 7.66 11.30
N LEU A 245 0.27 8.21 12.51
CA LEU A 245 -0.05 7.41 13.70
C LEU A 245 -1.39 6.67 13.59
N GLN A 246 -2.42 7.28 13.00
CA GLN A 246 -3.69 6.61 12.76
C GLN A 246 -3.53 5.46 11.75
N GLY A 247 -2.71 5.65 10.72
CA GLY A 247 -2.37 4.60 9.76
C GLY A 247 -1.56 3.46 10.40
N ILE A 248 -0.58 3.79 11.24
CA ILE A 248 0.23 2.82 11.97
C ILE A 248 -0.67 1.98 12.89
N GLU A 249 -1.54 2.60 13.68
CA GLU A 249 -2.50 1.88 14.52
C GLU A 249 -3.41 0.95 13.70
N PHE A 250 -3.87 1.41 12.53
CA PHE A 250 -4.69 0.60 11.65
C PHE A 250 -3.94 -0.66 11.18
N VAL A 251 -2.69 -0.52 10.75
CA VAL A 251 -1.84 -1.66 10.33
C VAL A 251 -1.57 -2.61 11.50
N ILE A 252 -1.26 -2.08 12.69
CA ILE A 252 -1.07 -2.87 13.92
C ILE A 252 -2.31 -3.68 14.23
N THR A 253 -3.49 -3.10 14.09
CA THR A 253 -4.75 -3.79 14.36
C THR A 253 -5.01 -4.91 13.37
N GLN A 254 -4.64 -4.72 12.09
CA GLN A 254 -4.80 -5.74 11.05
C GLN A 254 -3.83 -6.92 11.27
N LEU A 255 -2.53 -6.63 11.45
CA LEU A 255 -1.49 -7.64 11.62
C LEU A 255 -1.44 -8.23 13.04
N LYS A 256 -2.11 -7.58 14.01
CA LYS A 256 -2.07 -7.89 15.45
C LYS A 256 -0.64 -7.90 16.03
N SER A 257 0.26 -7.13 15.41
CA SER A 257 1.67 -7.10 15.74
C SER A 257 2.24 -5.71 15.51
N LEU A 258 2.89 -5.16 16.54
CA LEU A 258 3.64 -3.92 16.43
C LEU A 258 4.93 -4.15 15.66
N ILE A 259 5.61 -5.27 15.91
CA ILE A 259 6.92 -5.58 15.31
C ILE A 259 6.79 -5.75 13.79
N LEU A 260 5.80 -6.52 13.32
CA LEU A 260 5.55 -6.69 11.89
C LEU A 260 5.16 -5.37 11.22
N SER A 261 4.32 -4.58 11.89
CA SER A 261 3.90 -3.27 11.37
C SER A 261 5.06 -2.32 11.20
N MET A 262 5.94 -2.21 12.21
CA MET A 262 7.13 -1.38 12.14
C MET A 262 8.12 -1.87 11.09
N SER A 263 8.29 -3.19 10.96
CA SER A 263 9.13 -3.80 9.90
C SER A 263 8.61 -3.47 8.50
N LEU A 264 7.29 -3.39 8.33
CA LEU A 264 6.65 -3.04 7.08
C LEU A 264 6.81 -1.55 6.76
N ILE A 265 6.62 -0.67 7.74
CA ILE A 265 6.78 0.78 7.59
C ILE A 265 8.24 1.16 7.30
N ASP A 266 9.21 0.50 7.94
CA ASP A 266 10.64 0.69 7.68
C ASP A 266 11.09 -0.01 6.38
N ARG A 267 10.17 -0.60 5.61
CA ARG A 267 10.39 -1.28 4.32
C ARG A 267 11.36 -2.47 4.40
N HIS A 268 11.43 -3.13 5.56
CA HIS A 268 12.23 -4.35 5.74
C HIS A 268 11.53 -5.58 5.13
N ILE A 269 10.20 -5.64 5.25
CA ILE A 269 9.36 -6.72 4.72
C ILE A 269 8.33 -6.16 3.74
N THR A 270 7.87 -6.98 2.80
CA THR A 270 6.75 -6.63 1.91
C THR A 270 5.41 -6.88 2.60
N VAL A 271 4.33 -6.30 2.07
CA VAL A 271 2.97 -6.48 2.60
C VAL A 271 2.58 -7.96 2.59
N GLU A 272 2.88 -8.67 1.50
CA GLU A 272 2.55 -10.09 1.35
C GLU A 272 3.25 -10.92 2.42
N LYS A 273 4.53 -10.63 2.67
CA LYS A 273 5.30 -11.32 3.71
C LYS A 273 4.77 -10.98 5.11
N ALA A 274 4.49 -9.71 5.40
CA ALA A 274 3.94 -9.30 6.70
C ALA A 274 2.62 -10.02 7.01
N VAL A 275 1.72 -10.10 6.03
CA VAL A 275 0.44 -10.78 6.17
C VAL A 275 0.63 -12.29 6.36
N LEU A 276 1.50 -12.93 5.58
CA LEU A 276 1.81 -14.35 5.76
C LEU A 276 2.38 -14.64 7.16
N LEU A 277 3.27 -13.77 7.67
CA LEU A 277 3.84 -13.91 9.01
C LEU A 277 2.79 -13.74 10.12
N SER A 278 1.84 -12.82 9.96
CA SER A 278 0.72 -12.67 10.91
C SER A 278 -0.23 -13.88 10.93
N ARG A 279 -0.35 -14.56 9.78
CA ARG A 279 -1.22 -15.73 9.57
C ARG A 279 -0.46 -17.06 9.59
N LEU A 280 0.80 -17.06 10.07
CA LEU A 280 1.68 -18.21 9.93
C LEU A 280 1.09 -19.50 10.52
N GLU A 281 0.46 -19.38 11.69
CA GLU A 281 -0.22 -20.49 12.35
C GLU A 281 -1.46 -20.95 11.56
N GLU A 282 -2.28 -20.02 11.09
CA GLU A 282 -3.46 -20.32 10.29
C GLU A 282 -3.09 -21.05 9.00
N GLU A 283 -2.04 -20.59 8.31
CA GLU A 283 -1.51 -21.22 7.10
C GLU A 283 -1.00 -22.64 7.37
N TYR A 284 -0.36 -22.87 8.53
CA TYR A 284 0.03 -24.21 8.95
C TYR A 284 -1.20 -25.12 9.15
N GLN A 285 -2.26 -24.61 9.78
CA GLN A 285 -3.51 -25.33 10.00
C GLN A 285 -4.23 -25.65 8.69
N ILE A 286 -4.30 -24.69 7.76
CA ILE A 286 -4.88 -24.87 6.42
C ILE A 286 -4.17 -25.99 5.66
N ARG A 287 -2.83 -26.03 5.70
CA ARG A 287 -2.05 -27.10 5.05
C ARG A 287 -2.32 -28.47 5.67
N ARG A 288 -2.60 -28.52 6.97
CA ARG A 288 -2.79 -29.77 7.70
C ARG A 288 -4.21 -30.32 7.58
N TRP A 289 -5.21 -29.45 7.65
CA TRP A 289 -6.63 -29.82 7.76
C TRP A 289 -7.48 -29.43 6.55
N GLY A 290 -6.91 -28.72 5.59
CA GLY A 290 -7.58 -28.29 4.37
C GLY A 290 -8.03 -26.84 4.42
N ASN A 291 -8.23 -26.27 3.24
CA ASN A 291 -8.73 -24.91 3.08
C ASN A 291 -10.26 -24.88 3.16
N VAL A 292 -10.81 -23.90 3.87
CA VAL A 292 -12.24 -23.56 3.80
C VAL A 292 -12.38 -22.47 2.75
N GLU A 293 -12.86 -22.86 1.56
CA GLU A 293 -13.09 -21.93 0.45
C GLU A 293 -13.96 -20.75 0.90
N TRP A 294 -13.69 -19.57 0.33
CA TRP A 294 -14.37 -18.30 0.63
C TRP A 294 -14.14 -17.72 2.02
N ALA A 295 -13.77 -18.50 3.03
CA ALA A 295 -13.40 -17.96 4.34
C ALA A 295 -11.93 -17.51 4.34
N HIS A 296 -11.00 -18.45 4.25
CA HIS A 296 -9.58 -18.11 4.36
C HIS A 296 -9.08 -17.27 3.18
N ASP A 297 -9.58 -17.54 1.96
CA ASP A 297 -9.20 -16.81 0.75
C ASP A 297 -9.64 -15.33 0.83
N TYR A 298 -10.87 -15.10 1.31
CA TYR A 298 -11.41 -13.76 1.49
C TYR A 298 -10.64 -13.03 2.58
N ASP A 299 -10.45 -13.65 3.74
CA ASP A 299 -9.72 -13.06 4.86
C ASP A 299 -8.28 -12.71 4.45
N LEU A 300 -7.64 -13.53 3.62
CA LEU A 300 -6.28 -13.29 3.14
C LEU A 300 -6.24 -12.07 2.21
N CYS A 301 -7.18 -12.01 1.26
CA CYS A 301 -7.26 -10.89 0.32
C CYS A 301 -7.62 -9.59 1.03
N GLU A 302 -8.57 -9.63 1.96
CA GLU A 302 -8.98 -8.47 2.75
C GLU A 302 -7.84 -7.99 3.65
N LEU A 303 -7.17 -8.89 4.36
CA LEU A 303 -6.05 -8.53 5.23
C LEU A 303 -4.89 -7.93 4.44
N ARG A 304 -4.61 -8.44 3.23
CA ARG A 304 -3.62 -7.85 2.31
C ARG A 304 -4.04 -6.46 1.84
N ALA A 305 -5.28 -6.30 1.38
CA ALA A 305 -5.78 -5.01 0.88
C ALA A 305 -5.74 -3.93 1.97
N ARG A 306 -6.20 -4.27 3.18
CA ARG A 306 -6.20 -3.34 4.32
C ARG A 306 -4.77 -3.01 4.77
N THR A 307 -3.90 -4.02 4.90
CA THR A 307 -2.50 -3.80 5.27
C THR A 307 -1.79 -2.92 4.23
N ALA A 308 -1.97 -3.20 2.93
CA ALA A 308 -1.40 -2.39 1.84
C ALA A 308 -1.88 -0.94 1.89
N ALA A 309 -3.19 -0.73 2.04
CA ALA A 309 -3.77 0.61 2.13
C ALA A 309 -3.25 1.38 3.36
N GLY A 310 -3.16 0.72 4.51
CA GLY A 310 -2.60 1.31 5.73
C GLY A 310 -1.13 1.71 5.58
N THR A 311 -0.30 0.83 5.01
CA THR A 311 1.12 1.13 4.75
C THR A 311 1.29 2.26 3.74
N LEU A 312 0.52 2.23 2.65
CA LEU A 312 0.51 3.30 1.66
C LEU A 312 0.12 4.64 2.31
N PHE A 313 -0.95 4.65 3.10
CA PHE A 313 -1.41 5.84 3.81
C PHE A 313 -0.34 6.44 4.73
N VAL A 314 0.36 5.61 5.51
CA VAL A 314 1.48 6.05 6.37
C VAL A 314 2.58 6.71 5.55
N HIS A 315 2.97 6.10 4.43
CA HIS A 315 4.01 6.66 3.57
C HIS A 315 3.58 7.98 2.92
N LEU A 316 2.37 8.04 2.35
CA LEU A 316 1.85 9.24 1.70
C LEU A 316 1.64 10.40 2.67
N CYS A 317 1.32 10.11 3.94
CA CYS A 317 1.19 11.12 4.99
C CYS A 317 2.54 11.55 5.58
N SER A 318 3.56 10.68 5.53
CA SER A 318 4.88 10.98 6.07
C SER A 318 5.77 11.73 5.08
N GLU A 319 5.47 11.67 3.79
CA GLU A 319 6.17 12.46 2.77
C GLU A 319 5.74 13.93 2.89
N SER A 320 6.64 14.75 3.43
CA SER A 320 6.44 16.20 3.50
C SER A 320 6.73 16.80 2.12
N SER A 321 5.69 17.03 1.33
CA SER A 321 5.79 17.73 0.05
C SER A 321 6.11 19.21 0.29
N THR A 322 7.36 19.60 0.05
CA THR A 322 7.75 21.01 0.00
C THR A 322 7.31 21.59 -1.34
N VAL A 323 6.17 22.27 -1.38
CA VAL A 323 5.70 22.98 -2.58
C VAL A 323 6.61 24.19 -2.78
N LYS A 324 7.52 24.13 -3.76
CA LYS A 324 8.25 25.32 -4.23
C LYS A 324 7.30 26.12 -5.11
N HIS A 325 6.71 27.18 -4.57
CA HIS A 325 6.06 28.19 -5.42
C HIS A 325 7.11 28.75 -6.39
N LYS A 326 6.89 28.53 -7.69
CA LYS A 326 7.58 29.33 -8.71
C LYS A 326 7.06 30.75 -8.55
N LEU A 327 7.88 31.65 -8.02
CA LEU A 327 7.65 33.08 -8.12
C LEU A 327 7.59 33.40 -9.62
N LEU A 328 6.40 33.68 -10.14
CA LEU A 328 6.27 34.33 -11.43
C LEU A 328 6.84 35.74 -11.23
N GLN A 329 7.99 36.01 -11.85
CA GLN A 329 8.49 37.38 -11.96
C GLN A 329 7.62 38.08 -13.02
N ASP A 330 6.97 39.16 -12.59
CA ASP A 330 6.14 40.05 -13.41
C ASP A 330 6.93 40.76 -14.51
#